data_AF-A0A0Q7N734-F1
#
_entry.id   AF-A0A0Q7N734-F1
#
_cell.length_a   1.000
_cell.length_b   1.000
_cell.length_c   1.000
_cell.angle_alpha   90.00
_cell.angle_beta   90.00
_cell.angle_gamma   90.00
#
_symmetry.space_group_name_H-M   'P 1'
#
loop_
_entity.id
_entity.type
_entity.pdbx_description
1 polymer ?
#
loop_
_entity_poly.entity_id
_entity_poly.type
_entity_poly.pdbx_seq_one_letter_code
_entity_poly.pdbx_strand_id
1 'polypeptide(L)'
;MTGRFGIELFGFDIGVRMNSLLENHRGWVAGIFADGLYGHIDAPGPRATLAIDTPPLSSEDRHPRRPEEVIGWRALCSCDSWHGRTWLRADRSADHAPSARVLHCPAGRLDPDLARLVLAEWDYHQLEMQALIPVRLAFADTASAEQRLVEAVRFVRASGASWEAVARVISAPSAEAAEMRFSTWAAPEHEAAELRIP
;
A
#
# COMPACT_ATOMS: atom_id res chain seq x y z
N MET A 1 -21.51 26.46 42.19
CA MET A 1 -20.84 25.17 42.48
C MET A 1 -21.87 24.10 42.19
N THR A 2 -21.79 23.22 41.19
CA THR A 2 -20.68 22.64 40.43
C THR A 2 -21.23 22.24 39.06
N GLY A 3 -20.51 22.58 37.99
CA GLY A 3 -20.86 22.17 36.63
C GLY A 3 -20.54 20.70 36.37
N ARG A 4 -21.31 20.10 35.44
CA ARG A 4 -20.96 18.87 34.73
C ARG A 4 -21.10 19.17 33.24
N PHE A 5 -20.02 19.59 32.63
CA PHE A 5 -19.87 19.53 31.17
C PHE A 5 -19.42 18.11 30.84
N GLY A 6 -20.35 17.30 30.36
CA GLY A 6 -20.02 16.05 29.67
C GLY A 6 -19.55 16.40 28.27
N ILE A 7 -18.25 16.35 28.04
CA ILE A 7 -17.69 16.33 26.69
C ILE A 7 -17.74 14.86 26.26
N GLU A 8 -18.77 14.50 25.50
CA GLU A 8 -18.74 13.29 24.68
C GLU A 8 -17.66 13.49 23.62
N LEU A 9 -16.45 12.98 23.92
CA LEU A 9 -15.40 12.83 22.93
C LEU A 9 -15.87 11.77 21.93
N PHE A 10 -16.16 12.23 20.71
CA PHE A 10 -16.42 11.42 19.54
C PHE A 10 -15.50 10.20 19.52
N GLY A 11 -16.11 9.02 19.57
CA GLY A 11 -15.45 7.75 19.33
C GLY A 11 -14.85 7.77 17.93
N PHE A 12 -13.53 7.94 17.86
CA PHE A 12 -12.79 7.66 16.65
C PHE A 12 -12.84 6.15 16.43
N ASP A 13 -13.38 5.77 15.29
CA ASP A 13 -13.37 4.42 14.77
C ASP A 13 -11.94 4.04 14.37
N ILE A 14 -11.12 3.69 15.37
CA ILE A 14 -9.74 3.21 15.22
C ILE A 14 -9.72 1.82 14.52
N GLY A 15 -10.88 1.18 14.36
CA GLY A 15 -11.02 -0.13 13.72
C GLY A 15 -10.84 -0.15 12.21
N VAL A 16 -10.97 0.99 11.51
CA VAL A 16 -11.19 0.97 10.03
C VAL A 16 -9.91 1.05 9.18
N ARG A 17 -8.70 1.27 9.74
CA ARG A 17 -7.48 1.45 8.90
C ARG A 17 -6.23 0.69 9.29
N MET A 18 -6.24 -0.08 10.38
CA MET A 18 -5.08 -0.92 10.73
C MET A 18 -5.02 -2.19 9.88
N ASN A 19 -6.18 -2.67 9.45
CA ASN A 19 -6.34 -3.80 8.53
C ASN A 19 -5.78 -3.53 7.14
N SER A 20 -5.86 -2.29 6.63
CA SER A 20 -5.42 -1.96 5.27
C SER A 20 -3.94 -2.22 5.00
N LEU A 21 -3.03 -2.08 5.98
CA LEU A 21 -1.62 -2.41 5.72
C LEU A 21 -1.46 -3.92 5.50
N LEU A 22 -1.93 -4.73 6.45
CA LEU A 22 -1.81 -6.19 6.35
C LEU A 22 -2.62 -6.77 5.18
N GLU A 23 -3.80 -6.23 4.89
CA GLU A 23 -4.65 -6.62 3.77
C GLU A 23 -4.05 -6.23 2.42
N ASN A 24 -3.28 -5.13 2.34
CA ASN A 24 -2.62 -4.67 1.12
C ASN A 24 -1.27 -5.36 0.85
N HIS A 25 -0.80 -6.27 1.71
CA HIS A 25 0.46 -6.99 1.53
C HIS A 25 0.27 -8.50 1.27
N ARG A 26 -0.76 -8.90 0.52
CA ARG A 26 -0.95 -10.30 0.13
C ARG A 26 0.17 -10.75 -0.83
N GLY A 27 0.89 -11.79 -0.43
CA GLY A 27 1.92 -12.43 -1.25
C GLY A 27 1.35 -13.48 -2.18
N TRP A 28 1.94 -13.60 -3.37
CA TRP A 28 1.63 -14.66 -4.33
C TRP A 28 2.83 -14.98 -5.21
N VAL A 29 2.84 -16.18 -5.80
CA VAL A 29 3.93 -16.59 -6.71
C VAL A 29 3.52 -16.30 -8.15
N ALA A 30 4.35 -15.54 -8.84
CA ALA A 30 4.21 -15.29 -10.26
C ALA A 30 5.12 -16.21 -11.06
N GLY A 31 4.56 -16.86 -12.08
CA GLY A 31 5.33 -17.57 -13.10
C GLY A 31 5.84 -16.58 -14.13
N ILE A 32 7.10 -16.72 -14.53
CA ILE A 32 7.79 -15.87 -15.49
C ILE A 32 7.83 -16.60 -16.83
N PHE A 33 7.49 -15.90 -17.90
CA PHE A 33 7.51 -16.42 -19.27
C PHE A 33 8.70 -15.85 -20.05
N ALA A 34 9.07 -16.50 -21.16
CA ALA A 34 10.23 -16.13 -21.97
C ALA A 34 10.12 -14.75 -22.65
N ASP A 35 8.91 -14.22 -22.80
CA ASP A 35 8.63 -12.88 -23.31
C ASP A 35 8.72 -11.79 -22.23
N GLY A 36 9.12 -12.14 -21.00
CA GLY A 36 9.25 -11.21 -19.88
C GLY A 36 7.94 -10.93 -19.15
N LEU A 37 6.82 -11.52 -19.59
CA LEU A 37 5.56 -11.42 -18.88
C LEU A 37 5.54 -12.33 -17.66
N TYR A 38 4.68 -11.99 -16.69
CA TYR A 38 4.41 -12.83 -15.54
C TYR A 38 2.93 -12.91 -15.21
N GLY A 39 2.60 -14.00 -14.53
CA GLY A 39 1.24 -14.44 -14.32
C GLY A 39 1.03 -15.19 -13.03
N HIS A 40 -0.18 -15.09 -12.48
CA HIS A 40 -0.59 -15.88 -11.32
C HIS A 40 -0.63 -17.37 -11.70
N ILE A 41 0.08 -18.23 -10.96
CA ILE A 41 0.17 -19.67 -11.28
C ILE A 41 -0.95 -20.52 -10.67
N ASP A 42 -1.69 -19.98 -9.70
CA ASP A 42 -2.72 -20.74 -8.95
C ASP A 42 -4.13 -20.73 -9.59
N ALA A 43 -4.36 -19.98 -10.65
CA ALA A 43 -5.61 -20.02 -11.42
C ALA A 43 -5.69 -21.32 -12.28
N PRO A 44 -6.87 -21.73 -12.81
CA PRO A 44 -7.02 -22.88 -13.72
C PRO A 44 -6.34 -22.72 -15.10
N GLY A 45 -5.20 -22.02 -15.13
CA GLY A 45 -4.34 -21.73 -16.26
C GLY A 45 -3.52 -20.48 -15.89
N PRO A 46 -2.16 -20.53 -15.94
CA PRO A 46 -1.37 -19.31 -15.77
C PRO A 46 -1.82 -18.26 -16.78
N ARG A 47 -2.03 -17.02 -16.36
CA ARG A 47 -2.40 -15.91 -17.26
C ARG A 47 -1.27 -14.90 -17.26
N ALA A 48 -0.75 -14.56 -18.42
CA ALA A 48 0.16 -13.42 -18.51
C ALA A 48 -0.64 -12.15 -18.16
N THR A 49 -0.24 -11.46 -17.09
CA THR A 49 -1.00 -10.33 -16.53
C THR A 49 -0.19 -9.05 -16.40
N LEU A 50 1.15 -9.14 -16.36
CA LEU A 50 2.03 -7.99 -16.14
C LEU A 50 3.35 -8.18 -16.91
N ALA A 51 4.01 -7.08 -17.29
CA ALA A 51 5.42 -7.04 -17.69
C ALA A 51 6.22 -6.26 -16.62
N ILE A 52 7.53 -6.50 -16.52
CA ILE A 52 8.37 -5.88 -15.47
C ILE A 52 8.34 -4.37 -15.68
N ASP A 53 8.06 -3.62 -14.61
CA ASP A 53 8.01 -2.14 -14.59
C ASP A 53 7.00 -1.52 -15.57
N THR A 54 5.99 -2.29 -16.00
CA THR A 54 4.96 -1.84 -16.93
C THR A 54 3.58 -1.94 -16.26
N PRO A 55 2.62 -1.06 -16.59
CA PRO A 55 1.24 -1.21 -16.15
C PRO A 55 0.68 -2.60 -16.47
N PRO A 56 -0.30 -3.09 -15.69
CA PRO A 56 -0.96 -4.35 -15.99
C PRO A 56 -1.48 -4.41 -17.42
N LEU A 57 -1.36 -5.59 -18.02
CA LEU A 57 -1.95 -5.83 -19.33
C LEU A 57 -3.46 -5.59 -19.26
N SER A 58 -3.97 -4.95 -20.32
CA SER A 58 -5.41 -4.78 -20.52
C SER A 58 -6.10 -6.15 -20.51
N SER A 59 -7.40 -6.19 -20.23
CA SER A 59 -8.11 -7.48 -20.23
C SER A 59 -8.05 -8.19 -21.59
N GLU A 60 -7.89 -7.46 -22.68
CA GLU A 60 -7.82 -7.99 -24.05
C GLU A 60 -6.44 -8.61 -24.36
N ASP A 61 -5.38 -8.09 -23.75
CA ASP A 61 -4.00 -8.58 -23.91
C ASP A 61 -3.68 -9.75 -22.98
N ARG A 62 -4.55 -10.06 -22.01
CA ARG A 62 -4.39 -11.20 -21.10
C ARG A 62 -4.74 -12.50 -21.80
N HIS A 63 -3.74 -13.31 -22.10
CA HIS A 63 -3.93 -14.63 -22.69
C HIS A 63 -3.50 -15.75 -21.73
N PRO A 64 -4.18 -16.92 -21.79
CA PRO A 64 -3.76 -18.09 -21.03
C PRO A 64 -2.39 -18.56 -21.54
N ARG A 65 -1.59 -19.09 -20.61
CA ARG A 65 -0.30 -19.72 -20.83
C ARG A 65 -0.38 -21.15 -20.32
N ARG A 66 0.48 -22.00 -20.86
CA ARG A 66 0.66 -23.35 -20.34
C ARG A 66 1.67 -23.32 -19.21
N PRO A 67 1.48 -24.11 -18.14
CA PRO A 67 2.46 -24.21 -17.06
C PRO A 67 3.88 -24.51 -17.57
N GLU A 68 4.02 -25.30 -18.62
CA GLU A 68 5.31 -25.69 -19.18
C GLU A 68 6.05 -24.52 -19.87
N GLU A 69 5.39 -23.41 -20.16
CA GLU A 69 6.01 -22.19 -20.69
C GLU A 69 6.70 -21.36 -19.60
N VAL A 70 6.50 -21.70 -18.32
CA VAL A 70 7.11 -20.99 -17.21
C VAL A 70 8.61 -21.29 -17.17
N ILE A 71 9.45 -20.26 -17.30
CA ILE A 71 10.91 -20.36 -17.23
C ILE A 71 11.47 -20.07 -15.83
N GLY A 72 10.62 -19.62 -14.91
CA GLY A 72 11.01 -19.27 -13.56
C GLY A 72 9.85 -18.71 -12.75
N TRP A 73 10.12 -18.32 -11.52
CA TRP A 73 9.12 -17.78 -10.60
C TRP A 73 9.67 -16.60 -9.81
N ARG A 74 8.78 -15.80 -9.23
CA ARG A 74 9.14 -14.83 -8.19
C ARG A 74 7.95 -14.59 -7.27
N ALA A 75 8.23 -14.20 -6.03
CA ALA A 75 7.20 -13.72 -5.12
C ALA A 75 6.82 -12.28 -5.47
N LEU A 76 5.54 -11.96 -5.49
CA LEU A 76 4.99 -10.62 -5.66
C LEU A 76 4.09 -10.26 -4.48
N CYS A 77 3.93 -8.97 -4.24
CA CYS A 77 3.10 -8.42 -3.19
C CYS A 77 2.03 -7.50 -3.79
N SER A 78 0.81 -7.53 -3.26
CA SER A 78 -0.28 -6.65 -3.69
C SER A 78 -0.07 -5.15 -3.39
N CYS A 79 1.08 -4.77 -2.84
CA CYS A 79 1.45 -3.36 -2.63
C CYS A 79 2.06 -2.71 -3.90
N ASP A 80 2.16 -3.46 -4.99
CA ASP A 80 2.70 -3.09 -6.32
C ASP A 80 4.15 -2.58 -6.35
N SER A 81 4.74 -2.30 -5.19
CA SER A 81 6.06 -1.68 -5.05
C SER A 81 7.16 -2.69 -4.70
N TRP A 82 6.79 -3.93 -4.38
CA TRP A 82 7.74 -4.96 -3.97
C TRP A 82 7.69 -6.18 -4.87
N HIS A 83 8.87 -6.62 -5.31
CA HIS A 83 9.05 -7.80 -6.13
C HIS A 83 10.23 -8.62 -5.61
N GLY A 84 9.98 -9.87 -5.23
CA GLY A 84 11.02 -10.81 -4.80
C GLY A 84 11.98 -11.18 -5.92
N ARG A 85 13.11 -11.81 -5.58
CA ARG A 85 14.10 -12.22 -6.58
C ARG A 85 13.58 -13.34 -7.48
N THR A 86 14.15 -13.39 -8.68
CA THR A 86 13.84 -14.43 -9.66
C THR A 86 14.42 -15.78 -9.22
N TRP A 87 13.58 -16.80 -9.34
CA TRP A 87 13.91 -18.21 -9.27
C TRP A 87 13.86 -18.78 -10.69
N LEU A 88 14.88 -19.53 -11.09
CA LEU A 88 14.97 -20.13 -12.41
C LEU A 88 14.46 -21.57 -12.38
N ARG A 89 13.80 -21.99 -13.46
CA ARG A 89 13.43 -23.39 -13.66
C ARG A 89 14.60 -24.16 -14.25
N ALA A 90 14.90 -25.31 -13.65
CA ALA A 90 15.84 -26.28 -14.19
C ALA A 90 15.13 -27.38 -14.97
N ASP A 91 15.70 -27.73 -16.13
CA ASP A 91 15.21 -28.83 -16.97
C ASP A 91 15.51 -30.21 -16.35
N ARG A 92 16.64 -30.33 -15.65
CA ARG A 92 17.10 -31.60 -15.06
C ARG A 92 17.03 -31.55 -13.55
N SER A 93 16.67 -32.67 -12.93
CA SER A 93 16.66 -32.83 -11.47
C SER A 93 18.02 -32.61 -10.82
N ALA A 94 19.11 -32.99 -11.50
CA ALA A 94 20.48 -32.81 -11.03
C ALA A 94 20.88 -31.33 -10.86
N ASP A 95 20.20 -30.42 -11.55
CA ASP A 95 20.47 -28.97 -11.48
C ASP A 95 19.59 -28.27 -10.42
N HIS A 96 18.78 -29.02 -9.66
CA HIS A 96 17.98 -28.50 -8.56
C HIS A 96 18.89 -27.97 -7.43
N ALA A 97 18.93 -26.65 -7.26
CA ALA A 97 19.77 -25.97 -6.30
C ALA A 97 19.03 -24.77 -5.67
N PRO A 98 18.20 -24.99 -4.63
CA PRO A 98 17.39 -23.94 -4.01
C PRO A 98 18.23 -22.79 -3.43
N SER A 99 19.43 -23.07 -2.91
CA SER A 99 20.37 -22.05 -2.42
C SER A 99 20.82 -21.08 -3.52
N ALA A 100 20.81 -21.51 -4.78
CA ALA A 100 21.10 -20.71 -5.96
C ALA A 100 19.82 -20.19 -6.66
N ARG A 101 18.64 -20.36 -6.05
CA ARG A 101 17.31 -20.08 -6.62
C ARG A 101 17.01 -20.82 -7.93
N VAL A 102 17.48 -22.05 -8.03
CA VAL A 102 17.21 -22.92 -9.18
C VAL A 102 16.35 -24.09 -8.72
N LEU A 103 15.16 -24.24 -9.30
CA LEU A 103 14.21 -25.30 -8.96
C LEU A 103 13.96 -26.19 -10.17
N HIS A 104 14.18 -27.49 -10.02
CA HIS A 104 13.64 -28.45 -10.96
C HIS A 104 12.14 -28.63 -10.73
N CYS A 105 11.32 -28.17 -11.69
CA CYS A 105 9.89 -28.40 -11.72
C CYS A 105 9.45 -28.55 -13.19
N PRO A 106 9.48 -29.77 -13.76
CA PRO A 106 9.28 -29.98 -15.19
C PRO A 106 7.84 -29.72 -15.65
N ALA A 107 6.86 -29.71 -14.75
CA ALA A 107 5.49 -29.35 -15.08
C ALA A 107 5.22 -27.83 -15.00
N GLY A 108 6.18 -27.02 -14.53
CA GLY A 108 6.03 -25.57 -14.38
C GLY A 108 5.05 -25.10 -13.29
N ARG A 109 4.32 -26.03 -12.66
CA ARG A 109 3.46 -25.81 -11.49
C ARG A 109 4.24 -26.19 -10.23
N LEU A 110 4.55 -25.19 -9.40
CA LEU A 110 5.16 -25.44 -8.09
C LEU A 110 4.21 -26.23 -7.20
N ASP A 111 4.77 -27.22 -6.51
CA ASP A 111 4.09 -27.78 -5.33
C ASP A 111 4.13 -26.78 -4.16
N PRO A 112 3.34 -27.01 -3.10
CA PRO A 112 3.27 -26.10 -1.96
C PRO A 112 4.60 -25.87 -1.23
N ASP A 113 5.52 -26.83 -1.22
CA ASP A 113 6.80 -26.70 -0.54
C ASP A 113 7.76 -25.81 -1.33
N LEU A 114 7.82 -25.99 -2.65
CA LEU A 114 8.57 -25.11 -3.54
C LEU A 114 7.98 -23.70 -3.60
N ALA A 115 6.65 -23.57 -3.60
CA ALA A 115 5.99 -22.26 -3.52
C ALA A 115 6.37 -21.51 -2.24
N ARG A 116 6.47 -22.22 -1.10
CA ARG A 116 6.91 -21.64 0.17
C ARG A 116 8.36 -21.14 0.12
N LEU A 117 9.25 -21.83 -0.58
CA LEU A 117 10.62 -21.36 -0.78
C LEU A 117 10.66 -20.03 -1.56
N VAL A 118 9.85 -19.91 -2.60
CA VAL A 118 9.75 -18.66 -3.37
C VAL A 118 9.15 -17.54 -2.52
N LEU A 119 8.12 -17.85 -1.72
CA LEU A 119 7.44 -16.89 -0.84
C LEU A 119 8.23 -16.51 0.42
N ALA A 120 9.28 -17.24 0.78
CA ALA A 120 10.08 -16.92 1.97
C ALA A 120 10.64 -15.48 1.95
N GLU A 121 10.94 -14.93 0.77
CA GLU A 121 11.37 -13.52 0.65
C GLU A 121 10.21 -12.54 0.92
N TRP A 122 8.97 -12.93 0.61
CA TRP A 122 7.79 -12.13 0.93
C TRP A 122 7.50 -12.10 2.43
N ASP A 123 7.77 -13.17 3.18
CA ASP A 123 7.60 -13.17 4.64
C ASP A 123 8.44 -12.07 5.30
N TYR A 124 9.68 -11.86 4.84
CA TYR A 124 10.53 -10.76 5.33
C TYR A 124 9.97 -9.39 4.97
N HIS A 125 9.46 -9.22 3.75
CA HIS A 125 8.80 -7.99 3.33
C HIS A 125 7.56 -7.71 4.20
N GLN A 126 6.74 -8.72 4.48
CA GLN A 126 5.57 -8.59 5.35
C GLN A 126 5.96 -8.13 6.76
N LEU A 127 7.02 -8.71 7.34
CA LEU A 127 7.55 -8.31 8.64
C LEU A 127 8.06 -6.86 8.63
N GLU A 128 8.77 -6.45 7.58
CA GLU A 128 9.23 -5.07 7.41
C GLU A 128 8.04 -4.09 7.38
N MET A 129 7.00 -4.40 6.60
CA MET A 129 5.81 -3.56 6.49
C MET A 129 5.01 -3.52 7.80
N GLN A 130 4.98 -4.62 8.54
CA GLN A 130 4.40 -4.66 9.89
C GLN A 130 5.14 -3.73 10.86
N ALA A 131 6.47 -3.70 10.79
CA ALA A 131 7.28 -2.82 11.63
C ALA A 131 7.04 -1.32 11.35
N LEU A 132 6.53 -0.98 10.16
CA LEU A 132 6.18 0.40 9.78
C LEU A 132 4.77 0.84 10.20
N ILE A 133 3.93 -0.05 10.72
CA ILE A 133 2.57 0.28 11.18
C ILE A 133 2.58 1.47 12.17
N PRO A 134 3.43 1.49 13.22
CA PRO A 134 3.45 2.60 14.18
C PRO A 134 3.78 3.95 13.53
N VAL A 135 4.68 3.96 12.54
CA VAL A 135 5.04 5.18 11.81
C VAL A 135 3.85 5.72 11.01
N ARG A 136 3.13 4.84 10.31
CA ARG A 136 1.91 5.21 9.57
C ARG A 136 0.82 5.77 10.49
N LEU A 137 0.62 5.15 11.66
CA LEU A 137 -0.36 5.62 12.64
C LEU A 137 -0.01 7.01 13.15
N ALA A 138 1.25 7.23 13.56
CA ALA A 138 1.71 8.53 14.03
C ALA A 138 1.59 9.62 12.96
N PHE A 139 1.86 9.28 11.69
CA PHE A 139 1.66 10.19 10.57
C PHE A 139 0.18 10.55 10.36
N ALA A 140 -0.72 9.55 10.40
CA ALA A 140 -2.15 9.78 10.27
C ALA A 140 -2.70 10.63 11.43
N ASP A 141 -2.23 10.40 12.65
CA ASP A 141 -2.60 11.19 13.82
C ASP A 141 -2.13 12.65 13.69
N THR A 142 -0.92 12.85 13.15
CA THR A 142 -0.39 14.20 12.86
C THR A 142 -1.26 14.93 11.85
N ALA A 143 -1.59 14.29 10.73
CA ALA A 143 -2.45 14.85 9.71
C ALA A 143 -3.86 15.19 10.26
N SER A 144 -4.43 14.31 11.09
CA SER A 144 -5.71 14.56 11.76
C SER A 144 -5.62 15.74 12.76
N ALA A 145 -4.53 15.84 13.52
CA ALA A 145 -4.30 16.96 14.43
C ALA A 145 -4.15 18.29 13.68
N GLU A 146 -3.43 18.30 12.57
CA GLU A 146 -3.30 19.48 11.70
C GLU A 146 -4.64 19.94 11.15
N GLN A 147 -5.46 19.01 10.66
CA GLN A 147 -6.82 19.33 10.18
C GLN A 147 -7.69 19.93 11.30
N ARG A 148 -7.68 19.33 12.49
CA ARG A 148 -8.41 19.88 13.66
C ARG A 148 -7.91 21.27 14.05
N LEU A 149 -6.60 21.51 13.95
CA LEU A 149 -6.04 22.84 14.20
C LEU A 149 -6.55 23.87 13.19
N VAL A 150 -6.57 23.52 11.89
CA VAL A 150 -7.15 24.39 10.84
C VAL A 150 -8.61 24.72 11.14
N GLU A 151 -9.42 23.72 11.49
CA GLU A 151 -10.84 23.90 11.80
C GLU A 151 -11.05 24.76 13.06
N ALA A 152 -10.26 24.53 14.11
CA ALA A 152 -10.30 25.36 15.31
C ALA A 152 -9.94 26.82 15.01
N VAL A 153 -8.91 27.06 14.20
CA VAL A 153 -8.52 28.42 13.77
C VAL A 153 -9.64 29.07 12.96
N ARG A 154 -10.26 28.35 12.01
CA ARG A 154 -11.42 28.86 11.24
C ARG A 154 -12.58 29.25 12.17
N PHE A 155 -12.91 28.40 13.14
CA PHE A 155 -13.99 28.66 14.10
C PHE A 155 -13.73 29.92 14.94
N VAL A 156 -12.53 30.08 15.51
CA VAL A 156 -12.22 31.27 16.33
C VAL A 156 -12.11 32.53 15.48
N ARG A 157 -11.63 32.43 14.22
CA ARG A 157 -11.61 33.56 13.27
C ARG A 157 -13.03 34.00 12.91
N ALA A 158 -13.94 33.06 12.66
CA ALA A 158 -15.36 33.36 12.43
C ALA A 158 -16.05 33.99 13.66
N SER A 159 -15.53 33.71 14.86
CA SER A 159 -15.98 34.31 16.12
C SER A 159 -15.33 35.68 16.41
N GLY A 160 -14.49 36.21 15.51
CA GLY A 160 -13.89 37.54 15.59
C GLY A 160 -12.50 37.60 16.24
N ALA A 161 -11.86 36.47 16.57
CA ALA A 161 -10.48 36.48 17.08
C ALA A 161 -9.52 37.06 16.03
N SER A 162 -8.59 37.94 16.42
CA SER A 162 -7.60 38.51 15.47
C SER A 162 -6.47 37.53 15.11
N TRP A 163 -5.76 37.78 14.02
CA TRP A 163 -4.60 36.98 13.64
C TRP A 163 -3.46 37.08 14.66
N GLU A 164 -3.29 38.21 15.36
CA GLU A 164 -2.35 38.36 16.48
C GLU A 164 -2.71 37.43 17.64
N ALA A 165 -3.99 37.28 17.96
CA ALA A 165 -4.44 36.40 19.03
C ALA A 165 -4.16 34.93 18.68
N VAL A 166 -4.45 34.53 17.44
CA VAL A 166 -4.12 33.19 16.93
C VAL A 166 -2.60 32.97 16.96
N ALA A 167 -1.81 33.91 16.45
CA ALA A 167 -0.35 33.83 16.43
C ALA A 167 0.25 33.59 17.83
N ARG A 168 -0.25 34.31 18.85
CA ARG A 168 0.20 34.09 20.24
C ARG A 168 -0.10 32.69 20.76
N VAL A 169 -1.27 32.12 20.46
CA VAL A 169 -1.67 30.79 20.97
C VAL A 169 -0.86 29.68 20.33
N ILE A 170 -0.58 29.77 19.04
CA ILE A 170 0.22 28.76 18.31
C ILE A 170 1.71 29.07 18.29
N SER A 171 2.16 30.11 19.01
CA SER A 171 3.55 30.58 19.05
C SER A 171 4.13 30.91 17.66
N ALA A 172 3.32 31.48 16.77
CA ALA A 172 3.78 31.99 15.48
C ALA A 172 4.53 33.33 15.66
N PRO A 173 5.52 33.64 14.81
CA PRO A 173 6.36 34.83 14.96
C PRO A 173 5.62 36.15 14.69
N SER A 174 4.54 36.13 13.91
CA SER A 174 3.71 37.32 13.65
C SER A 174 2.28 36.95 13.24
N ALA A 175 1.40 37.96 13.18
CA ALA A 175 0.03 37.80 12.68
C ALA A 175 0.01 37.38 11.21
N GLU A 176 0.87 37.98 10.38
CA GLU A 176 1.00 37.68 8.95
C GLU A 176 1.46 36.24 8.73
N ALA A 177 2.37 35.72 9.57
CA ALA A 177 2.81 34.33 9.50
C ALA A 177 1.67 33.35 9.85
N ALA A 178 0.86 33.68 10.85
CA ALA A 178 -0.33 32.88 11.20
C ALA A 178 -1.38 32.94 10.08
N GLU A 179 -1.65 34.12 9.55
CA GLU A 179 -2.57 34.29 8.42
C GLU A 179 -2.10 33.49 7.22
N MET A 180 -0.84 33.60 6.80
CA MET A 180 -0.29 32.87 5.66
C MET A 180 -0.43 31.35 5.82
N ARG A 181 -0.15 30.82 7.02
CA ARG A 181 -0.27 29.39 7.33
C ARG A 181 -1.70 28.85 7.17
N PHE A 182 -2.72 29.65 7.51
CA PHE A 182 -4.11 29.17 7.56
C PHE A 182 -5.00 29.70 6.44
N SER A 183 -4.58 30.74 5.71
CA SER A 183 -5.24 31.27 4.51
C SER A 183 -5.08 30.37 3.30
N THR A 184 -3.96 29.65 3.21
CA THR A 184 -3.68 28.66 2.16
C THR A 184 -4.61 27.45 2.19
N TRP A 185 -5.29 27.19 3.32
CA TRP A 185 -6.26 26.12 3.44
C TRP A 185 -7.68 26.51 2.99
N ALA A 186 -7.91 27.74 2.52
CA ALA A 186 -9.21 28.21 2.05
C ALA A 186 -9.53 27.71 0.62
N ALA A 187 -9.64 26.38 0.44
CA ALA A 187 -10.54 25.65 -0.47
C ALA A 187 -9.99 24.24 -0.75
N PRO A 188 -10.67 23.15 -0.35
CA PRO A 188 -10.91 22.10 -1.31
C PRO A 188 -12.04 22.61 -2.21
N GLU A 189 -11.73 22.90 -3.47
CA GLU A 189 -12.77 22.86 -4.50
C GLU A 189 -13.46 21.51 -4.39
N HIS A 190 -14.79 21.53 -4.46
CA HIS A 190 -15.62 20.34 -4.60
C HIS A 190 -15.21 19.60 -5.88
N GLU A 191 -14.18 18.77 -5.83
CA GLU A 191 -14.01 17.67 -6.77
C GLU A 191 -14.90 16.52 -6.31
N ALA A 192 -16.21 16.78 -6.40
CA ALA A 192 -17.18 15.72 -6.62
C ALA A 192 -16.95 15.18 -8.04
N ALA A 193 -15.82 14.51 -8.24
CA ALA A 193 -15.66 13.62 -9.38
C ALA A 193 -16.59 12.44 -9.12
N GLU A 194 -17.67 12.43 -9.90
CA GLU A 194 -18.62 11.35 -10.02
C GLU A 194 -17.88 10.01 -10.00
N LEU A 195 -18.17 9.19 -8.99
CA LEU A 195 -18.02 7.74 -9.02
C LEU A 195 -18.88 7.21 -10.19
N ARG A 196 -18.37 7.30 -11.40
CA ARG A 196 -18.76 6.42 -12.50
C ARG A 196 -17.80 5.24 -12.47
N ILE A 197 -18.30 4.17 -11.87
CA ILE A 197 -17.73 2.83 -11.98
C ILE A 197 -18.10 2.30 -13.37
N PRO A 198 -17.13 1.95 -14.24
CA PRO A 198 -17.26 0.80 -15.12
C PRO A 198 -16.89 -0.50 -14.39
#